data_AF-A0A1E3GS94-F1
#
_entry.id   AF-A0A1E3GS94-F1
#
_cell.length_a   1.000
_cell.length_b   1.000
_cell.length_c   1.000
_cell.angle_alpha   90.00
_cell.angle_beta   90.00
_cell.angle_gamma   90.00
#
_symmetry.space_group_name_H-M   'P 1'
#
loop_
_entity.id
_entity.type
_entity.pdbx_description
1 polymer ?
#
loop_
_entity_poly.entity_id
_entity_poly.type
_entity_poly.pdbx_seq_one_letter_code
_entity_poly.pdbx_strand_id
1 'polypeptide(L)'
;MFKHKLPLILVLSSLLTTACVQNETRPTVSNEQLKSALSDSESRIQNQLSQQCQKVIDNQNKHQAGLQSFSKEQQVTRKQLDELNHQVEQLSEKLAQRAVVESAQTAQVAAAANSQSCPPPAPMTLGDKLVLGQSEWLWIEAVNRVFPARVDTGATTSSLTAQDIVTLERDGQKWARFTIVPEEGSDNSYEVEAPIARIANIRQSSTNEIDKRPVVRLTIKIGNMTDTAEFTLTDRSHMNYPILLGREFLKDIAVVDVAKKNVQPKPELLTDRASAIPKKAEQANPKASEEE
;
A
#
# COMPACT_ATOMS: atom_id res chain seq x y z
N MET A 1 -43.84 -50.27 -51.93
CA MET A 1 -44.83 -49.75 -52.89
C MET A 1 -44.16 -49.60 -54.24
N PHE A 2 -44.70 -50.34 -55.23
CA PHE A 2 -44.49 -50.32 -56.68
C PHE A 2 -43.09 -50.13 -57.30
N LYS A 3 -42.50 -51.27 -57.70
CA LYS A 3 -41.66 -51.41 -58.91
C LYS A 3 -42.54 -51.99 -60.03
N HIS A 4 -42.44 -51.43 -61.25
CA HIS A 4 -42.72 -51.99 -62.59
C HIS A 4 -42.93 -50.81 -63.56
N LYS A 5 -42.53 -50.75 -64.83
CA LYS A 5 -41.85 -51.61 -65.82
C LYS A 5 -41.39 -50.66 -66.96
N LEU A 6 -40.32 -51.02 -67.67
CA LEU A 6 -39.92 -50.45 -68.98
C LEU A 6 -40.97 -50.79 -70.07
N PRO A 7 -41.10 -50.08 -71.22
CA PRO A 7 -40.14 -50.27 -72.34
C PRO A 7 -39.92 -49.10 -73.35
N LEU A 8 -38.71 -49.07 -73.93
CA LEU A 8 -38.37 -48.97 -75.36
C LEU A 8 -39.25 -48.14 -76.32
N ILE A 9 -38.73 -47.01 -76.85
CA ILE A 9 -38.82 -46.64 -78.28
C ILE A 9 -37.53 -45.89 -78.68
N LEU A 10 -36.90 -46.35 -79.75
CA LEU A 10 -35.68 -45.84 -80.38
C LEU A 10 -36.09 -45.25 -81.72
N VAL A 11 -35.95 -43.94 -81.95
CA VAL A 11 -35.98 -43.34 -83.30
C VAL A 11 -34.98 -42.17 -83.38
N LEU A 12 -34.02 -42.33 -84.28
CA LEU A 12 -33.08 -41.31 -84.76
C LEU A 12 -33.81 -40.14 -85.44
N SER A 13 -33.37 -38.90 -85.20
CA SER A 13 -33.15 -37.91 -86.29
C SER A 13 -32.48 -36.62 -85.79
N SER A 14 -31.19 -36.49 -86.11
CA SER A 14 -30.52 -35.31 -86.67
C SER A 14 -30.97 -33.87 -86.32
N LEU A 15 -30.01 -33.13 -85.75
CA LEU A 15 -29.62 -31.73 -86.03
C LEU A 15 -30.74 -30.68 -86.20
N LEU A 16 -30.82 -29.77 -85.24
CA LEU A 16 -30.78 -28.33 -85.53
C LEU A 16 -30.21 -27.56 -84.32
N THR A 17 -29.25 -26.72 -84.66
CA THR A 17 -28.41 -25.86 -83.84
C THR A 17 -29.18 -24.75 -83.13
N THR A 18 -28.89 -24.54 -81.85
CA THR A 18 -28.82 -23.19 -81.25
C THR A 18 -28.01 -23.30 -79.96
N ALA A 19 -26.69 -23.27 -80.11
CA ALA A 19 -25.84 -22.91 -78.99
C ALA A 19 -26.06 -21.41 -78.73
N CYS A 20 -26.72 -21.07 -77.63
CA CYS A 20 -26.56 -19.73 -77.06
C CYS A 20 -25.15 -19.65 -76.49
N VAL A 21 -24.17 -19.36 -77.35
CA VAL A 21 -22.88 -18.85 -76.91
C VAL A 21 -23.15 -17.45 -76.38
N GLN A 22 -23.32 -17.31 -75.07
CA GLN A 22 -23.10 -16.02 -74.42
C GLN A 22 -21.64 -15.66 -74.68
N ASN A 23 -21.45 -14.79 -75.68
CA ASN A 23 -20.18 -14.15 -75.92
C ASN A 23 -19.96 -13.18 -74.75
N GLU A 24 -19.40 -13.68 -73.64
CA GLU A 24 -18.82 -12.79 -72.64
C GLU A 24 -17.71 -12.02 -73.35
N THR A 25 -18.01 -10.79 -73.77
CA THR A 25 -16.98 -9.85 -74.19
C THR A 25 -16.11 -9.61 -72.97
N ARG A 26 -15.01 -10.36 -72.88
CA ARG A 26 -13.97 -10.10 -71.89
C ARG A 26 -13.55 -8.64 -72.10
N PRO A 27 -13.74 -7.76 -71.10
CA PRO A 27 -13.35 -6.37 -71.27
C PRO A 27 -11.86 -6.33 -71.57
N THR A 28 -11.50 -5.92 -72.78
CA THR A 28 -10.11 -5.72 -73.18
C THR A 28 -9.64 -4.44 -72.51
N VAL A 29 -8.84 -4.58 -71.45
CA VAL A 29 -8.24 -3.45 -70.75
C VAL A 29 -7.32 -2.72 -71.72
N SER A 30 -7.60 -1.46 -72.00
CA SER A 30 -6.76 -0.65 -72.89
C SER A 30 -5.48 -0.20 -72.18
N ASN A 31 -4.41 0.03 -72.93
CA ASN A 31 -3.18 0.58 -72.38
C ASN A 31 -3.40 1.92 -71.64
N GLU A 32 -4.39 2.72 -72.05
CA GLU A 32 -4.75 3.97 -71.39
C GLU A 32 -5.42 3.74 -70.03
N GLN A 33 -6.29 2.72 -69.91
CA GLN A 33 -6.88 2.34 -68.62
C GLN A 33 -5.82 1.79 -67.64
N LEU A 34 -4.81 1.09 -68.15
CA LEU A 34 -3.66 0.63 -67.35
C LEU A 34 -2.81 1.80 -66.86
N LYS A 35 -2.51 2.77 -67.74
CA LYS A 35 -1.73 3.96 -67.36
C LYS A 35 -2.47 4.82 -66.33
N SER A 36 -3.78 5.05 -66.50
CA SER A 36 -4.56 5.83 -65.55
C SER A 36 -4.62 5.12 -64.19
N ALA A 37 -4.88 3.80 -64.17
CA ALA A 37 -4.89 3.03 -62.94
C ALA A 37 -3.53 3.01 -62.23
N LEU A 38 -2.43 2.96 -62.99
CA LEU A 38 -1.07 3.04 -62.45
C LEU A 38 -0.78 4.42 -61.86
N SER A 39 -1.14 5.50 -62.55
CA SER A 39 -0.99 6.87 -62.06
C SER A 39 -1.84 7.13 -60.80
N ASP A 40 -3.07 6.64 -60.77
CA ASP A 40 -3.93 6.72 -59.58
C ASP A 40 -3.36 5.92 -58.41
N SER A 41 -2.79 4.74 -58.67
CA SER A 41 -2.11 3.94 -57.65
C SER A 41 -0.87 4.66 -57.12
N GLU A 42 -0.06 5.25 -57.99
CA GLU A 42 1.13 6.01 -57.61
C GLU A 42 0.77 7.23 -56.76
N SER A 43 -0.25 7.99 -57.15
CA SER A 43 -0.76 9.13 -56.37
C SER A 43 -1.26 8.70 -55.00
N ARG A 44 -1.99 7.58 -54.91
CA ARG A 44 -2.45 7.02 -53.63
C ARG A 44 -1.28 6.64 -52.72
N ILE A 45 -0.25 5.98 -53.27
CA ILE A 45 0.94 5.58 -52.52
C ILE A 45 1.72 6.81 -52.04
N GLN A 46 1.94 7.80 -52.91
CA GLN A 46 2.62 9.04 -52.55
C GLN A 46 1.87 9.80 -51.43
N ASN A 47 0.54 9.88 -51.53
CA ASN A 47 -0.29 10.51 -50.50
C ASN A 47 -0.24 9.74 -49.18
N GLN A 48 -0.34 8.41 -49.21
CA GLN A 48 -0.24 7.59 -48.00
C GLN A 48 1.14 7.71 -47.33
N LEU A 49 2.21 7.67 -48.12
CA LEU A 49 3.58 7.80 -47.62
C LEU A 49 3.82 9.19 -47.02
N SER A 50 3.34 10.25 -47.67
CA SER A 50 3.40 11.62 -47.16
C SER A 50 2.66 11.76 -45.82
N GLN A 51 1.44 11.20 -45.72
CA GLN A 51 0.69 11.19 -44.47
C GLN A 51 1.38 10.39 -43.35
N GLN A 52 2.00 9.26 -43.67
CA GLN A 52 2.77 8.48 -42.68
C GLN A 52 4.00 9.26 -42.22
N CYS A 53 4.74 9.89 -43.14
CA CYS A 53 5.90 10.72 -42.82
C CYS A 53 5.49 11.87 -41.88
N GLN A 54 4.40 12.57 -42.18
CA GLN A 54 3.91 13.67 -41.34
C GLN A 54 3.55 13.19 -39.93
N LYS A 55 2.86 12.06 -39.79
CA LYS A 55 2.53 11.47 -38.48
C LYS A 55 3.78 11.13 -37.66
N VAL A 56 4.82 10.62 -38.31
CA VAL A 56 6.09 10.29 -37.63
C VAL A 56 6.76 11.57 -37.14
N ILE A 57 6.83 12.61 -37.97
CA ILE A 57 7.38 13.92 -37.59
C ILE A 57 6.60 14.52 -36.42
N ASP A 58 5.26 14.48 -36.47
CA ASP A 58 4.42 15.02 -35.40
C ASP A 58 4.61 14.27 -34.08
N ASN A 59 4.71 12.94 -34.13
CA ASN A 59 4.99 12.12 -32.96
C ASN A 59 6.39 12.39 -32.39
N GLN A 60 7.39 12.55 -33.26
CA GLN A 60 8.76 12.88 -32.86
C GLN A 60 8.81 14.26 -32.18
N ASN A 61 8.13 15.27 -32.75
CA ASN A 61 8.04 16.61 -32.17
C ASN A 61 7.36 16.60 -30.80
N LYS A 62 6.26 15.84 -30.65
CA LYS A 62 5.60 15.65 -29.34
C LYS A 62 6.53 15.01 -28.32
N HIS A 63 7.26 13.98 -28.72
CA HIS A 63 8.22 13.30 -27.84
C HIS A 63 9.35 14.24 -27.41
N GLN A 64 9.91 15.01 -28.35
CA GLN A 64 10.93 16.00 -28.06
C GLN A 64 10.44 17.10 -27.11
N ALA A 65 9.21 17.60 -27.30
CA ALA A 65 8.61 18.57 -26.38
C ALA A 65 8.43 17.99 -24.96
N GLY A 66 7.99 16.72 -24.86
CA GLY A 66 7.84 16.02 -23.58
C GLY A 66 9.17 15.82 -22.84
N LEU A 67 10.23 15.45 -23.56
CA LEU A 67 11.58 15.34 -22.98
C LEU A 67 12.10 16.69 -22.48
N GLN A 68 11.82 17.78 -23.22
CA GLN A 68 12.19 19.13 -22.79
C GLN A 68 11.42 19.59 -21.56
N SER A 69 10.11 19.30 -21.45
CA SER A 69 9.34 19.64 -20.24
C SER A 69 9.82 18.85 -19.03
N PHE A 70 10.09 17.55 -19.19
CA PHE A 70 10.62 16.71 -18.11
C PHE A 70 12.00 17.18 -17.63
N SER A 71 12.90 17.51 -18.57
CA SER A 71 14.22 18.07 -18.26
C SER A 71 14.12 19.37 -17.45
N LYS A 72 13.20 20.27 -17.82
CA LYS A 72 12.94 21.52 -17.07
C LYS A 72 12.41 21.25 -15.66
N GLU A 73 11.48 20.32 -15.52
CA GLU A 73 10.91 19.94 -14.23
C GLU A 73 11.98 19.35 -13.28
N GLN A 74 12.85 18.48 -13.81
CA GLN A 74 13.98 17.95 -13.06
C GLN A 74 14.94 19.06 -12.61
N GLN A 75 15.19 20.07 -13.45
CA GLN A 75 16.02 21.22 -13.09
C GLN A 75 15.39 22.07 -11.98
N VAL A 76 14.07 22.30 -12.03
CA VAL A 76 13.34 23.01 -10.97
C VAL A 76 13.43 22.25 -9.66
N THR A 77 13.22 20.92 -9.70
CA THR A 77 13.31 20.05 -8.53
C THR A 77 14.71 20.11 -7.91
N ARG A 78 15.79 20.07 -8.71
CA ARG A 78 17.16 20.24 -8.22
C ARG A 78 17.38 21.59 -7.55
N LYS A 79 16.90 22.68 -8.15
CA LYS A 79 17.00 24.03 -7.55
C LYS A 79 16.27 24.11 -6.21
N GLN A 80 15.09 23.51 -6.09
CA GLN A 80 14.35 23.46 -4.82
C GLN A 80 15.11 22.68 -3.75
N LEU A 81 15.79 21.60 -4.13
CA LEU A 81 16.62 20.82 -3.19
C LEU A 81 17.83 21.63 -2.70
N ASP A 82 18.50 22.35 -3.61
CA ASP A 82 19.62 23.22 -3.26
C ASP A 82 19.17 24.37 -2.33
N GLU A 83 18.01 24.96 -2.62
CA GLU A 83 17.42 26.01 -1.79
C GLU A 83 17.04 25.49 -0.39
N LEU A 84 16.46 24.29 -0.31
CA LEU A 84 16.12 23.66 0.96
C LEU A 84 17.38 23.36 1.79
N ASN A 85 18.42 22.83 1.17
CA ASN A 85 19.70 22.57 1.84
C ASN A 85 20.30 23.88 2.38
N HIS A 86 20.21 24.97 1.61
CA HIS A 86 20.67 26.28 2.08
C HIS A 86 19.85 26.80 3.29
N GLN A 87 18.53 26.60 3.28
CA GLN A 87 17.68 26.96 4.43
C GLN A 87 18.04 26.16 5.69
N VAL A 88 18.35 24.86 5.56
CA VAL A 88 18.79 24.02 6.68
C VAL A 88 20.11 24.55 7.27
N GLU A 89 21.07 24.93 6.44
CA GLU A 89 22.34 25.50 6.90
C GLU A 89 22.15 26.87 7.58
N GLN A 90 21.30 27.73 7.04
CA GLN A 90 20.97 29.00 7.69
C GLN A 90 20.28 28.81 9.04
N LEU A 91 19.43 27.78 9.18
CA LEU A 91 18.79 27.44 10.44
C LEU A 91 19.79 26.87 11.44
N SER A 92 20.72 26.01 11.00
CA SER A 92 21.77 25.46 11.87
C SER A 92 22.68 26.56 12.42
N GLU A 93 23.09 27.52 11.59
CA GLU A 93 23.87 28.68 12.01
C GLU A 93 23.11 29.58 12.99
N LYS A 94 21.82 29.85 12.74
CA LYS A 94 20.97 30.63 13.67
C LYS A 94 20.79 29.94 15.01
N LEU A 95 20.67 28.61 15.02
CA LEU A 95 20.61 27.83 16.25
C LEU A 95 21.95 27.85 17.00
N ALA A 96 23.08 27.73 16.28
CA ALA A 96 24.41 27.84 16.87
C ALA A 96 24.65 29.24 17.49
N GLN A 97 24.22 30.31 16.82
CA GLN A 97 24.31 31.68 17.35
C GLN A 97 23.41 31.89 18.58
N ARG A 98 22.20 31.30 18.61
CA ARG A 98 21.34 31.33 19.81
C ARG A 98 21.98 30.61 21.00
N ALA A 99 22.62 29.47 20.78
CA ALA A 99 23.34 28.75 21.83
C ALA A 99 24.50 29.57 22.44
N VAL A 100 25.18 30.39 21.62
CA VAL A 100 26.24 31.29 22.11
C VAL A 100 25.66 32.45 22.92
N VAL A 101 24.52 33.02 22.53
CA VAL A 101 23.86 34.11 23.28
C VAL A 101 23.26 33.61 24.61
N GLU A 102 22.76 32.38 24.66
CA GLU A 102 22.22 31.77 25.89
C GLU A 102 23.32 31.46 26.93
N SER A 103 24.56 31.25 26.47
CA SER A 103 25.75 31.05 27.32
C SER A 103 26.34 32.34 27.92
N ALA A 104 25.99 33.53 27.38
CA ALA A 104 26.47 34.81 27.91
C ALA A 104 25.62 35.34 29.09
N GLN A 105 24.43 34.78 29.33
CA GLN A 105 23.52 35.20 30.40
C GLN A 105 23.44 34.23 31.58
N THR A 106 24.18 33.12 31.55
CA THR A 106 24.22 32.10 32.63
C THR A 106 25.47 32.20 33.52
N ALA A 107 26.30 33.24 33.39
CA ALA A 107 27.52 33.39 34.20
C ALA A 107 27.26 33.85 35.66
N GLN A 108 26.00 34.03 36.10
CA GLN A 108 25.72 34.55 37.45
C GLN A 108 24.58 33.86 38.21
N VAL A 109 24.18 32.61 37.88
CA VAL A 109 23.37 31.79 38.82
C VAL A 109 23.66 30.30 38.61
N ALA A 110 24.85 29.83 38.99
CA ALA A 110 25.12 28.38 39.04
C ALA A 110 26.17 28.01 40.10
N ALA A 111 26.11 28.65 41.27
CA ALA A 111 26.69 28.09 42.49
C ALA A 111 25.55 27.48 43.31
N ALA A 112 24.96 26.40 42.80
CA ALA A 112 24.13 25.40 43.48
C ALA A 112 23.14 24.76 42.49
N ALA A 113 23.63 23.84 41.66
CA ALA A 113 22.74 22.86 41.04
C ALA A 113 23.44 21.51 41.13
N ASN A 114 23.10 20.85 42.22
CA ASN A 114 23.34 19.44 42.50
C ASN A 114 23.01 18.60 41.27
N SER A 115 23.80 17.56 41.03
CA SER A 115 23.61 16.53 40.01
C SER A 115 22.35 15.71 40.29
N GLN A 116 21.17 16.31 40.19
CA GLN A 116 19.92 15.57 40.23
C GLN A 116 19.58 15.14 38.81
N SER A 117 19.80 13.86 38.54
CA SER A 117 19.21 13.20 37.37
C SER A 117 17.72 13.48 37.38
N CYS A 118 17.22 14.13 36.33
CA CYS A 118 15.79 14.32 36.18
C CYS A 118 15.10 12.95 36.33
N PRO A 119 14.13 12.80 37.24
CA PRO A 119 13.34 11.57 37.29
C PRO A 119 12.69 11.37 35.90
N PRO A 120 12.58 10.12 35.43
CA PRO A 120 11.93 9.84 34.15
C PRO A 120 10.56 10.52 34.11
N PRO A 121 10.17 11.10 32.95
CA PRO A 121 8.92 11.84 32.85
C PRO A 121 7.77 10.95 33.28
N ALA A 122 7.01 11.41 34.27
CA ALA A 122 5.84 10.69 34.77
C ALA A 122 4.82 10.52 33.62
N PRO A 123 4.07 9.41 33.57
CA PRO A 123 3.03 9.20 32.57
C PRO A 123 2.03 10.37 32.57
N MET A 124 1.82 10.99 31.41
CA MET A 124 0.86 12.09 31.31
C MET A 124 -0.56 11.51 31.20
N THR A 125 -1.43 11.87 32.13
CA THR A 125 -2.83 11.45 32.16
C THR A 125 -3.75 12.65 32.31
N LEU A 126 -4.97 12.53 31.81
CA LEU A 126 -6.06 13.47 32.00
C LEU A 126 -7.24 12.71 32.60
N GLY A 127 -7.38 12.79 33.93
CA GLY A 127 -8.33 11.94 34.66
C GLY A 127 -7.90 10.48 34.61
N ASP A 128 -8.80 9.62 34.13
CA ASP A 128 -8.59 8.18 33.95
C ASP A 128 -7.99 7.81 32.58
N LYS A 129 -7.80 8.79 31.68
CA LYS A 129 -7.29 8.56 30.31
C LYS A 129 -5.83 8.95 30.16
N LEU A 130 -5.08 8.19 29.35
CA LEU A 130 -3.74 8.56 28.91
C LEU A 130 -3.80 9.75 27.95
N VAL A 131 -2.86 10.69 28.08
CA VAL A 131 -2.64 11.70 27.05
C VAL A 131 -1.63 11.15 26.05
N LEU A 132 -2.03 11.02 24.79
CA LEU A 132 -1.16 10.59 23.70
C LEU A 132 -0.88 11.75 22.74
N GLY A 133 0.30 11.79 22.15
CA GLY A 133 0.64 12.67 21.05
C GLY A 133 0.09 12.17 19.71
N GLN A 134 0.43 12.85 18.61
CA GLN A 134 0.17 12.35 17.25
C GLN A 134 0.97 11.08 16.90
N SER A 135 2.05 10.80 17.66
CA SER A 135 2.84 9.58 17.57
C SER A 135 3.30 9.15 18.95
N GLU A 136 3.43 7.85 19.18
CA GLU A 136 3.86 7.26 20.45
C GLU A 136 4.77 6.05 20.26
N TRP A 137 5.51 5.71 21.32
CA TRP A 137 6.24 4.44 21.41
C TRP A 137 5.32 3.33 21.91
N LEU A 138 5.27 2.23 21.16
CA LEU A 138 4.42 1.08 21.48
C LEU A 138 5.27 -0.18 21.53
N TRP A 139 5.22 -0.87 22.67
CA TRP A 139 5.85 -2.18 22.85
C TRP A 139 4.86 -3.29 22.52
N ILE A 140 5.32 -4.32 21.80
CA ILE A 140 4.54 -5.52 21.49
C ILE A 140 5.13 -6.70 22.23
N GLU A 141 4.30 -7.39 23.02
CA GLU A 141 4.71 -8.54 23.83
C GLU A 141 5.26 -9.69 22.99
N ALA A 142 4.56 -10.04 21.91
CA ALA A 142 4.88 -11.20 21.06
C ALA A 142 6.32 -11.20 20.54
N VAL A 143 6.92 -10.02 20.36
CA VAL A 143 8.30 -9.86 19.87
C VAL A 143 9.23 -9.23 20.90
N ASN A 144 8.68 -8.76 22.03
CA ASN A 144 9.39 -7.96 23.03
C ASN A 144 10.22 -6.84 22.38
N ARG A 145 9.56 -5.99 21.58
CA ARG A 145 10.18 -4.86 20.85
C ARG A 145 9.28 -3.63 20.88
N VAL A 146 9.91 -2.46 20.77
CA VAL A 146 9.24 -1.15 20.73
C VAL A 146 9.25 -0.62 19.30
N PHE A 147 8.10 -0.16 18.84
CA PHE A 147 7.86 0.38 17.51
C PHE A 147 7.28 1.79 17.62
N PRO A 148 7.56 2.67 16.63
CA PRO A 148 6.83 3.91 16.51
C PRO A 148 5.41 3.63 16.01
N ALA A 149 4.42 4.23 16.66
CA ALA A 149 3.02 4.13 16.29
C ALA A 149 2.45 5.53 16.01
N ARG A 150 1.65 5.66 14.95
CA ARG A 150 0.87 6.87 14.70
C ARG A 150 -0.50 6.72 15.36
N VAL A 151 -0.92 7.77 16.06
CA VAL A 151 -2.27 7.85 16.64
C VAL A 151 -3.19 8.41 15.57
N ASP A 152 -4.17 7.61 15.13
CA ASP A 152 -5.04 7.94 14.01
C ASP A 152 -6.51 7.87 14.42
N THR A 153 -7.06 9.04 14.77
CA THR A 153 -8.48 9.18 15.11
C THR A 153 -9.40 9.00 13.89
N GLY A 154 -8.87 8.99 12.66
CA GLY A 154 -9.62 8.70 11.43
C GLY A 154 -9.88 7.20 11.23
N ALA A 155 -9.02 6.34 11.76
CA ALA A 155 -9.15 4.88 11.63
C ALA A 155 -10.09 4.29 12.69
N THR A 156 -11.00 3.39 12.29
CA THR A 156 -11.85 2.65 13.25
C THR A 156 -11.03 1.63 14.03
N THR A 157 -10.36 0.71 13.33
CA THR A 157 -9.53 -0.35 13.92
C THR A 157 -8.06 -0.04 13.67
N SER A 158 -7.20 -0.40 14.63
CA SER A 158 -5.76 -0.30 14.48
C SER A 158 -5.24 -1.19 13.34
N SER A 159 -4.09 -0.84 12.77
CA SER A 159 -3.44 -1.63 11.72
C SER A 159 -1.95 -1.81 12.00
N LEU A 160 -1.46 -2.99 11.64
CA LEU A 160 -0.06 -3.36 11.74
C LEU A 160 0.46 -3.71 10.34
N THR A 161 1.53 -3.04 9.94
CA THR A 161 2.29 -3.38 8.74
C THR A 161 2.94 -4.74 8.95
N ALA A 162 2.61 -5.68 8.08
CA ALA A 162 3.05 -7.06 8.18
C ALA A 162 3.37 -7.61 6.79
N GLN A 163 4.52 -8.29 6.67
CA GLN A 163 4.98 -8.99 5.47
C GLN A 163 4.74 -10.50 5.62
N ASP A 164 4.79 -11.22 4.51
CA ASP A 164 4.69 -12.69 4.46
C ASP A 164 3.49 -13.25 5.24
N ILE A 165 2.33 -12.59 5.14
CA ILE A 165 1.13 -12.97 5.89
C ILE A 165 0.60 -14.31 5.34
N VAL A 166 0.72 -15.36 6.14
CA VAL A 166 0.22 -16.71 5.85
C VAL A 166 -0.86 -17.09 6.85
N THR A 167 -2.03 -17.50 6.36
CA THR A 167 -3.07 -18.08 7.22
C THR A 167 -2.84 -19.58 7.37
N LEU A 168 -2.81 -20.04 8.62
CA LEU A 168 -2.60 -21.42 9.02
C LEU A 168 -3.81 -21.92 9.81
N GLU A 169 -3.96 -23.23 9.91
CA GLU A 169 -4.95 -23.86 10.79
C GLU A 169 -4.24 -24.78 11.79
N ARG A 170 -4.59 -24.67 13.07
CA ARG A 170 -4.04 -25.47 14.17
C ARG A 170 -5.16 -25.83 15.11
N ASP A 171 -5.36 -27.13 15.35
CA ASP A 171 -6.41 -27.64 16.23
C ASP A 171 -7.82 -27.08 15.92
N GLY A 172 -8.12 -26.87 14.64
CA GLY A 172 -9.39 -26.29 14.17
C GLY A 172 -9.52 -24.77 14.35
N GLN A 173 -8.50 -24.08 14.85
CA GLN A 173 -8.45 -22.63 14.98
C GLN A 173 -7.59 -22.02 13.86
N LYS A 174 -8.03 -20.88 13.30
CA LYS A 174 -7.26 -20.12 12.31
C LYS A 174 -6.22 -19.23 12.97
N TRP A 175 -5.01 -19.25 12.42
CA TRP A 175 -3.85 -18.48 12.86
C TRP A 175 -3.28 -17.69 11.69
N ALA A 176 -2.63 -16.57 11.98
CA ALA A 176 -1.82 -15.84 11.03
C ALA A 176 -0.36 -15.90 11.48
N ARG A 177 0.53 -16.32 10.57
CA ARG A 177 1.97 -16.13 10.67
C ARG A 177 2.37 -14.96 9.80
N PHE A 178 3.16 -14.04 10.33
CA PHE A 178 3.54 -12.83 9.62
C PHE A 178 4.82 -12.22 10.20
N THR A 179 5.47 -11.37 9.41
CA THR A 179 6.72 -10.71 9.78
C THR A 179 6.48 -9.23 10.03
N ILE A 180 6.91 -8.72 11.19
CA ILE A 180 6.93 -7.30 11.51
C ILE A 180 8.32 -6.74 11.22
N VAL A 181 8.37 -5.68 10.41
CA VAL A 181 9.60 -4.94 10.11
C VAL A 181 9.48 -3.54 10.73
N PRO A 182 10.41 -3.10 11.61
CA PRO A 182 10.30 -1.82 12.31
C PRO A 182 10.33 -0.61 11.37
N GLU A 183 11.11 -0.68 10.30
CA GLU A 183 11.31 0.38 9.32
C GLU A 183 11.68 -0.24 7.97
N GLU A 184 11.27 0.38 6.87
CA GLU A 184 11.60 -0.07 5.52
C GLU A 184 13.13 -0.16 5.34
N GLY A 185 13.62 -1.30 4.84
CA GLY A 185 15.06 -1.54 4.65
C GLY A 185 15.84 -1.92 5.91
N SER A 186 15.18 -2.14 7.05
CA SER A 186 15.83 -2.67 8.24
C SER A 186 16.21 -4.16 8.07
N ASP A 187 17.41 -4.54 8.49
CA ASP A 187 17.81 -5.95 8.62
C ASP A 187 17.10 -6.67 9.77
N ASN A 188 16.42 -5.92 10.65
CA ASN A 188 15.66 -6.48 11.75
C ASN A 188 14.25 -6.83 11.29
N SER A 189 13.90 -8.12 11.38
CA SER A 189 12.55 -8.61 11.17
C SER A 189 12.16 -9.55 12.31
N TYR A 190 10.87 -9.55 12.64
CA TYR A 190 10.34 -10.34 13.76
C TYR A 190 9.12 -11.15 13.30
N GLU A 191 9.27 -12.47 13.25
CA GLU A 191 8.17 -13.37 12.95
C GLU A 191 7.24 -13.51 14.16
N VAL A 192 5.93 -13.45 13.90
CA VAL A 192 4.87 -13.55 14.89
C VAL A 192 3.80 -14.51 14.39
N GLU A 193 3.29 -15.31 15.32
CA GLU A 193 2.10 -16.13 15.11
C GLU A 193 1.02 -15.74 16.11
N ALA A 194 -0.18 -15.43 15.61
CA ALA A 194 -1.30 -15.04 16.45
C ALA A 194 -2.62 -15.63 15.93
N PRO A 195 -3.58 -15.97 16.82
CA PRO A 195 -4.89 -16.43 16.41
C PRO A 195 -5.65 -15.32 15.67
N ILE A 196 -6.34 -15.69 14.59
CA ILE A 196 -7.18 -14.77 13.83
C ILE A 196 -8.51 -14.62 14.58
N ALA A 197 -8.79 -13.40 15.04
CA ALA A 197 -10.05 -13.06 15.70
C ALA A 197 -11.21 -12.97 14.71
N ARG A 198 -10.97 -12.39 13.52
CA ARG A 198 -11.94 -12.24 12.43
C ARG A 198 -11.25 -11.81 11.13
N ILE A 199 -11.99 -11.78 10.04
CA ILE A 199 -11.56 -11.16 8.78
C ILE A 199 -12.27 -9.80 8.64
N ALA A 200 -11.49 -8.75 8.43
CA ALA A 200 -12.00 -7.42 8.12
C ALA A 200 -12.10 -7.23 6.60
N ASN A 201 -13.22 -6.71 6.14
CA ASN A 201 -13.44 -6.32 4.75
C ASN A 201 -13.17 -4.82 4.63
N ILE A 202 -12.04 -4.44 4.03
CA ILE A 202 -11.65 -3.05 3.83
C ILE A 202 -12.04 -2.61 2.43
N ARG A 203 -12.85 -1.56 2.34
CA ARG A 203 -13.14 -0.88 1.07
C ARG A 203 -12.15 0.26 0.92
N GLN A 204 -11.35 0.23 -0.14
CA GLN A 204 -10.47 1.34 -0.46
C GLN A 204 -11.24 2.34 -1.33
N SER A 205 -11.15 3.64 -1.05
CA SER A 205 -11.84 4.66 -1.86
C SER A 205 -11.34 4.70 -3.31
N SER A 206 -10.16 4.15 -3.57
CA SER A 206 -9.50 4.12 -4.88
C SER A 206 -9.87 2.91 -5.73
N THR A 207 -10.50 1.87 -5.18
CA THR A 207 -10.82 0.63 -5.91
C THR A 207 -12.21 0.12 -5.53
N ASN A 208 -12.87 -0.58 -6.47
CA ASN A 208 -14.15 -1.25 -6.17
C ASN A 208 -13.97 -2.61 -5.48
N GLU A 209 -12.72 -3.01 -5.21
CA GLU A 209 -12.40 -4.30 -4.62
C GLU A 209 -12.45 -4.26 -3.10
N ILE A 210 -12.84 -5.37 -2.51
CA ILE A 210 -12.86 -5.55 -1.06
C ILE A 210 -11.57 -6.27 -0.66
N ASP A 211 -10.70 -5.57 0.04
CA ASP A 211 -9.46 -6.12 0.57
C ASP A 211 -9.76 -6.85 1.90
N LYS A 212 -9.45 -8.14 1.95
CA LYS A 212 -9.75 -9.01 3.09
C LYS A 212 -8.50 -9.13 3.97
N ARG A 213 -8.59 -8.57 5.17
CA ARG A 213 -7.45 -8.52 6.10
C ARG A 213 -7.71 -9.35 7.35
N PRO A 214 -6.81 -10.26 7.72
CA PRO A 214 -6.86 -10.91 9.02
C PRO A 214 -6.78 -9.88 10.15
N VAL A 215 -7.57 -10.10 11.19
CA VAL A 215 -7.50 -9.33 12.44
C VAL A 215 -6.94 -10.23 13.52
N VAL A 216 -5.84 -9.80 14.15
CA VAL A 216 -5.20 -10.50 15.27
C VAL A 216 -5.30 -9.67 16.54
N ARG A 217 -5.21 -10.32 17.70
CA ARG A 217 -5.11 -9.66 19.00
C ARG A 217 -3.68 -9.73 19.49
N LEU A 218 -3.11 -8.58 19.85
CA LEU A 218 -1.76 -8.47 20.38
C LEU A 218 -1.78 -7.69 21.68
N THR A 219 -1.05 -8.19 22.68
CA THR A 219 -0.74 -7.44 23.91
C THR A 219 0.27 -6.36 23.59
N ILE A 220 -0.07 -5.12 23.92
CA ILE A 220 0.75 -3.95 23.68
C ILE A 220 0.94 -3.14 24.96
N LYS A 221 2.01 -2.35 25.03
CA LYS A 221 2.24 -1.37 26.09
C LYS A 221 2.58 0.00 25.53
N ILE A 222 1.94 1.04 26.06
CA ILE A 222 2.23 2.45 25.78
C ILE A 222 2.42 3.16 27.12
N GLY A 223 3.60 3.76 27.34
CA GLY A 223 4.00 4.21 28.66
C GLY A 223 3.91 3.08 29.68
N ASN A 224 3.09 3.25 30.71
CA ASN A 224 2.87 2.26 31.76
C ASN A 224 1.60 1.42 31.57
N MET A 225 0.80 1.69 30.54
CA MET A 225 -0.45 0.99 30.28
C MET A 225 -0.20 -0.19 29.37
N THR A 226 -0.63 -1.38 29.81
CA THR A 226 -0.65 -2.60 29.00
C THR A 226 -2.08 -2.97 28.67
N ASP A 227 -2.37 -3.27 27.40
CA ASP A 227 -3.70 -3.71 26.98
C ASP A 227 -3.62 -4.63 25.76
N THR A 228 -4.70 -5.37 25.49
CA THR A 228 -4.82 -6.20 24.28
C THR A 228 -5.64 -5.46 23.23
N ALA A 229 -5.04 -5.22 22.06
CA ALA A 229 -5.71 -4.52 20.96
C ALA A 229 -5.85 -5.38 19.71
N GLU A 230 -6.91 -5.12 18.94
CA GLU A 230 -7.13 -5.74 17.62
C GLU A 230 -6.37 -4.95 16.53
N PHE A 231 -5.58 -5.68 15.74
CA PHE A 231 -4.84 -5.13 14.61
C PHE A 231 -5.25 -5.83 13.31
N THR A 232 -5.60 -5.03 12.31
CA THR A 232 -5.68 -5.50 10.92
C THR A 232 -4.28 -5.67 10.35
N LEU A 233 -3.99 -6.85 9.78
CA LEU A 233 -2.71 -7.14 9.12
C LEU A 233 -2.78 -6.73 7.64
N THR A 234 -1.75 -6.03 7.17
CA THR A 234 -1.66 -5.56 5.78
C THR A 234 -0.23 -5.18 5.46
N ASP A 235 0.19 -5.40 4.22
CA ASP A 235 1.48 -4.86 3.76
C ASP A 235 1.31 -3.37 3.45
N ARG A 236 2.02 -2.54 4.21
CA ARG A 236 2.19 -1.10 3.99
C ARG A 236 3.64 -0.71 4.22
N SER A 237 4.56 -1.54 3.73
CA SER A 237 6.02 -1.33 3.80
C SER A 237 6.47 0.07 3.39
N HIS A 238 5.75 0.71 2.46
CA HIS A 238 5.98 2.08 1.99
C HIS A 238 5.55 3.20 2.97
N MET A 239 5.03 2.88 4.16
CA MET A 239 4.58 3.87 5.14
C MET A 239 5.59 4.04 6.29
N ASN A 240 5.76 5.28 6.75
CA ASN A 240 6.72 5.65 7.80
C ASN A 240 6.41 5.04 9.19
N TYR A 241 5.17 4.63 9.43
CA TYR A 241 4.76 4.07 10.72
C TYR A 241 4.29 2.64 10.51
N PRO A 242 4.94 1.63 11.12
CA PRO A 242 4.50 0.24 11.03
C PRO A 242 3.18 0.00 11.78
N ILE A 243 2.78 0.91 12.68
CA ILE A 243 1.57 0.78 13.49
C ILE A 243 0.72 2.04 13.39
N LEU A 244 -0.58 1.85 13.16
CA LEU A 244 -1.61 2.87 13.33
C LEU A 244 -2.54 2.46 14.48
N LEU A 245 -2.75 3.35 15.44
CA LEU A 245 -3.71 3.17 16.53
C LEU A 245 -5.04 3.83 16.19
N GLY A 246 -6.08 3.01 16.04
CA GLY A 246 -7.43 3.46 15.70
C GLY A 246 -8.31 3.73 16.91
N ARG A 247 -9.51 4.27 16.66
CA ARG A 247 -10.47 4.69 17.68
C ARG A 247 -10.94 3.57 18.61
N GLU A 248 -11.02 2.33 18.15
CA GLU A 248 -11.43 1.20 19.02
C GLU A 248 -10.48 1.00 20.19
N PHE A 249 -9.18 1.25 20.01
CA PHE A 249 -8.22 1.29 21.11
C PHE A 249 -8.35 2.59 21.90
N LEU A 250 -8.44 3.74 21.22
CA LEU A 250 -8.34 5.05 21.87
C LEU A 250 -9.56 5.46 22.72
N LYS A 251 -10.78 5.08 22.32
CA LYS A 251 -12.03 5.67 22.83
C LYS A 251 -12.20 5.60 24.35
N ASP A 252 -11.77 4.50 24.96
CA ASP A 252 -11.99 4.22 26.37
C ASP A 252 -10.79 4.60 27.25
N ILE A 253 -9.59 4.72 26.66
CA ILE A 253 -8.34 4.78 27.43
C ILE A 253 -7.50 6.03 27.19
N ALA A 254 -7.79 6.84 26.15
CA ALA A 254 -6.89 7.93 25.75
C ALA A 254 -7.57 9.21 25.27
N VAL A 255 -6.85 10.33 25.41
CA VAL A 255 -7.09 11.64 24.78
C VAL A 255 -5.87 11.99 23.93
N VAL A 256 -6.09 12.53 22.72
CA VAL A 256 -5.03 12.80 21.76
C VAL A 256 -4.73 14.29 21.67
N ASP A 257 -3.51 14.68 21.99
CA ASP A 257 -2.95 16.02 21.78
C ASP A 257 -2.06 16.00 20.52
N VAL A 258 -2.64 16.43 19.40
CA VAL A 258 -1.97 16.39 18.08
C VAL A 258 -0.74 17.29 17.99
N ALA A 259 -0.57 18.25 18.90
CA ALA A 259 0.59 19.14 18.93
C ALA A 259 1.84 18.45 19.50
N LYS A 260 1.68 17.32 20.20
CA LYS A 260 2.77 16.60 20.86
C LYS A 260 3.14 15.31 20.16
N LYS A 261 4.34 14.81 20.47
CA LYS A 261 4.85 13.50 20.03
C LYS A 261 5.50 12.83 21.22
N ASN A 262 5.36 11.51 21.34
CA ASN A 262 5.99 10.68 22.37
C ASN A 262 5.75 11.24 23.77
N VAL A 263 4.47 11.50 24.09
CA VAL A 263 4.06 12.07 25.37
C VAL A 263 4.32 11.06 26.48
N GLN A 264 4.14 9.77 26.19
CA GLN A 264 4.38 8.71 27.14
C GLN A 264 5.86 8.30 27.16
N PRO A 265 6.39 7.86 28.32
CA PRO A 265 7.74 7.34 28.40
C PRO A 265 7.88 6.13 27.46
N LYS A 266 9.04 6.01 26.83
CA LYS A 266 9.35 4.88 25.96
C LYS A 266 9.33 3.59 26.80
N PRO A 267 8.50 2.58 26.46
CA PRO A 267 8.47 1.34 27.22
C PRO A 267 9.82 0.62 27.21
N GLU A 268 10.15 -0.02 28.33
CA GLU A 268 11.35 -0.84 28.44
C GLU A 268 11.13 -2.25 27.89
N LEU A 269 12.21 -2.86 27.38
CA LEU A 269 12.18 -4.26 26.96
C LEU A 269 12.23 -5.16 28.19
N LEU A 270 11.53 -6.29 28.15
CA LEU A 270 11.64 -7.29 29.19
C LEU A 270 13.03 -7.93 29.12
N THR A 271 13.79 -7.81 30.21
CA THR A 271 15.15 -8.40 30.34
C THR A 271 15.11 -9.90 30.65
N ASP A 272 14.00 -10.40 31.22
CA ASP A 272 13.86 -11.81 31.61
C ASP A 272 12.51 -12.41 31.15
N ARG A 273 12.57 -13.51 30.39
CA ARG A 273 11.39 -14.24 29.85
C ARG A 273 10.52 -14.95 30.92
N ALA A 274 10.93 -14.96 32.19
CA ALA A 274 10.27 -15.72 33.26
C ALA A 274 9.00 -15.06 33.84
N SER A 275 8.72 -13.79 33.53
CA SER A 275 7.56 -13.06 34.10
C SER A 275 6.34 -12.95 33.18
N ALA A 276 6.35 -13.61 32.01
CA ALA A 276 5.30 -13.47 30.98
C ALA A 276 4.16 -14.50 31.07
N ILE A 277 3.88 -15.07 32.26
CA ILE A 277 2.69 -15.91 32.46
C ILE A 277 1.80 -15.26 33.53
N PRO A 278 0.63 -14.70 33.17
CA PRO A 278 -0.36 -14.34 34.17
C PRO A 278 -0.86 -15.62 34.85
N LYS A 279 -0.73 -15.70 36.18
CA LYS A 279 -1.36 -16.74 37.00
C LYS A 279 -2.86 -16.72 36.72
N LYS A 280 -3.38 -17.76 36.06
CA LYS A 280 -4.81 -18.01 35.96
C LYS A 280 -5.37 -18.11 37.38
N ALA A 281 -6.37 -17.28 37.68
CA ALA A 281 -7.12 -17.37 38.92
C ALA A 281 -7.81 -18.74 38.97
N GLU A 282 -7.42 -19.54 39.96
CA GLU A 282 -8.10 -20.75 40.39
C GLU A 282 -9.50 -20.36 40.90
N GLN A 283 -10.52 -20.52 40.07
CA GLN A 283 -11.91 -20.47 40.53
C GLN A 283 -12.21 -21.76 41.30
N ALA A 284 -12.28 -21.63 42.63
CA ALA A 284 -12.83 -22.65 43.49
C ALA A 284 -14.31 -22.88 43.13
N ASN A 285 -14.62 -24.09 42.65
CA ASN A 285 -15.99 -24.59 42.52
C ASN A 285 -16.37 -25.30 43.84
N PRO A 286 -17.46 -24.91 44.52
CA PRO A 286 -17.94 -25.65 45.68
C PRO A 286 -18.73 -26.86 45.19
N LYS A 287 -18.22 -28.07 45.43
CA LYS A 287 -18.99 -29.30 45.20
C LYS A 287 -19.08 -30.10 46.50
N ALA A 288 -20.31 -30.09 47.01
CA ALA A 288 -21.04 -31.15 47.71
C ALA A 288 -20.24 -32.29 48.36
N SER A 289 -20.41 -32.42 49.67
CA SER A 289 -20.33 -33.69 50.41
C SER A 289 -21.65 -33.90 51.14
N GLU A 290 -22.57 -34.61 50.49
CA GLU A 290 -23.50 -35.51 51.19
C GLU A 290 -22.80 -36.88 51.26
N GLU A 291 -22.85 -37.49 52.44
CA GLU A 291 -22.51 -38.87 52.86
C GLU A 291 -21.64 -38.84 54.13
N GLU A 292 -22.27 -38.67 55.30
CA GLU A 292 -22.61 -39.75 56.26
C GLU A 292 -23.53 -39.21 57.37
#